data_AF-A0AAN0T288-F1
#
_entry.id   AF-A0AAN0T288-F1
#
_cell.length_a   1.000
_cell.length_b   1.000
_cell.length_c   1.000
_cell.angle_alpha   90.00
_cell.angle_beta   90.00
_cell.angle_gamma   90.00
#
_symmetry.space_group_name_H-M   'P 1'
#
loop_
_entity.id
_entity.type
_entity.pdbx_description
1 polymer ?
#
loop_
_entity_poly.entity_id
_entity_poly.type
_entity_poly.pdbx_seq_one_letter_code
_entity_poly.pdbx_strand_id
1 'polypeptide(L)'
;MEIKNRDFPNEAPQNDNEKINLVTHLKNGFNKICININYLDEPVRIDKLLGNQLIDISRNQICSLIKEGKILLNKNTIKNHTAVKEKDTIEIFI
;
A
#
# COMPACT_ATOMS: atom_id res chain seq x y z
N MET A 1 25.04 41.81 12.65
CA MET A 1 24.59 41.10 11.42
C MET A 1 23.96 39.80 11.87
N GLU A 2 22.62 39.78 11.94
CA GLU A 2 21.85 38.60 12.29
C GLU A 2 21.72 37.70 11.07
N ILE A 3 22.20 36.46 11.16
CA ILE A 3 21.92 35.44 10.16
C ILE A 3 20.74 34.62 10.71
N LYS A 4 19.53 34.99 10.31
CA LYS A 4 18.32 34.21 10.55
C LYS A 4 18.43 32.92 9.72
N ASN A 5 18.82 31.83 10.36
CA ASN A 5 18.66 30.51 9.78
C ASN A 5 17.16 30.26 9.69
N ARG A 6 16.67 30.23 8.45
CA ARG A 6 15.27 29.97 8.12
C ARG A 6 14.97 28.54 8.53
N ASP A 7 14.00 28.36 9.41
CA ASP A 7 13.25 27.12 9.54
C ASP A 7 12.75 26.71 8.15
N PHE A 8 13.44 25.75 7.53
CA PHE A 8 12.83 24.93 6.51
C PHE A 8 12.04 23.88 7.29
N PRO A 9 10.69 23.87 7.23
CA PRO A 9 9.98 22.72 7.74
C PRO A 9 10.43 21.51 6.92
N ASN A 10 11.12 20.60 7.60
CA ASN A 10 11.42 19.25 7.13
C ASN A 10 10.11 18.46 7.12
N GLU A 11 9.13 18.92 6.35
CA GLU A 11 7.93 18.17 6.08
C GLU A 11 8.28 17.16 5.00
N ALA A 12 8.58 15.93 5.45
CA ALA A 12 8.54 14.77 4.59
C ALA A 12 7.26 14.85 3.74
N PRO A 13 7.29 14.51 2.44
CA PRO A 13 6.12 14.61 1.59
C PRO A 13 4.96 13.91 2.30
N GLN A 14 3.90 14.69 2.57
CA GLN A 14 2.70 14.17 3.21
C GLN A 14 2.15 13.11 2.28
N ASN A 15 2.41 11.86 2.62
CA ASN A 15 1.90 10.71 1.88
C ASN A 15 0.41 10.65 2.20
N ASP A 16 -0.41 11.29 1.36
CA ASP A 16 -1.89 11.24 1.39
C ASP A 16 -2.39 9.84 0.98
N ASN A 17 -1.77 8.79 1.50
CA ASN A 17 -2.21 7.42 1.31
C ASN A 17 -3.31 7.13 2.33
N GLU A 18 -4.52 6.93 1.83
CA GLU A 18 -5.65 6.51 2.63
C GLU A 18 -5.35 5.18 3.33
N LYS A 19 -5.55 5.15 4.65
CA LYS A 19 -5.38 3.95 5.47
C LYS A 19 -6.65 3.11 5.39
N ILE A 20 -6.51 1.83 5.09
CA ILE A 20 -7.61 0.89 4.87
C ILE A 20 -7.64 -0.12 6.02
N ASN A 21 -8.84 -0.40 6.55
CA ASN A 21 -9.07 -1.44 7.55
C ASN A 21 -9.75 -2.66 6.90
N LEU A 22 -8.94 -3.64 6.52
CA LEU A 22 -9.36 -4.79 5.72
C LEU A 22 -10.44 -5.64 6.42
N VAL A 23 -10.25 -5.91 7.71
CA VAL A 23 -11.13 -6.70 8.58
C VAL A 23 -12.49 -6.02 8.76
N THR A 24 -12.52 -4.69 8.85
CA THR A 24 -13.79 -3.95 8.95
C THR A 24 -14.58 -4.06 7.66
N HIS A 25 -13.93 -3.92 6.50
CA HIS A 25 -14.61 -4.11 5.21
C HIS A 25 -15.07 -5.56 5.02
N LEU A 26 -14.30 -6.55 5.46
CA LEU A 26 -14.74 -7.95 5.45
C LEU A 26 -16.01 -8.16 6.27
N LYS A 27 -16.08 -7.61 7.49
CA LYS A 27 -17.28 -7.70 8.35
C LYS A 27 -18.52 -7.04 7.73
N ASN A 28 -18.31 -6.03 6.89
CA ASN A 28 -19.37 -5.32 6.19
C ASN A 28 -19.82 -6.05 4.91
N GLY A 29 -19.29 -7.25 4.62
CA GLY A 29 -19.70 -8.08 3.47
C GLY A 29 -19.00 -7.75 2.16
N PHE A 30 -17.88 -7.00 2.20
CA PHE A 30 -17.06 -6.78 1.01
C PHE A 30 -16.15 -8.00 0.76
N ASN A 31 -16.21 -8.55 -0.45
CA ASN A 31 -15.41 -9.73 -0.86
C ASN A 31 -14.12 -9.35 -1.61
N LYS A 32 -13.97 -8.07 -1.98
CA LYS A 32 -12.83 -7.58 -2.77
C LYS A 32 -12.54 -6.11 -2.48
N ILE A 33 -11.26 -5.77 -2.36
CA ILE A 33 -10.74 -4.40 -2.36
C ILE A 33 -9.85 -4.21 -3.58
N CYS A 34 -10.02 -3.07 -4.27
CA CYS A 34 -9.17 -2.68 -5.40
C CYS A 34 -8.46 -1.37 -5.06
N ILE A 35 -7.13 -1.37 -5.17
CA ILE A 35 -6.27 -0.20 -4.96
C ILE A 35 -5.64 0.13 -6.30
N ASN A 36 -5.89 1.33 -6.81
CA ASN A 36 -5.32 1.80 -8.08
C ASN A 36 -4.19 2.78 -7.80
N ILE A 37 -3.01 2.51 -8.34
CA ILE A 37 -1.84 3.37 -8.16
C ILE A 37 -1.85 4.44 -9.23
N ASN A 38 -2.32 5.63 -8.87
CA ASN A 38 -2.39 6.75 -9.81
C ASN A 38 -1.00 7.37 -10.08
N TYR A 39 -0.19 7.49 -9.03
CA TYR A 39 1.14 8.08 -9.09
C TYR A 39 2.09 7.35 -8.15
N LEU A 40 3.36 7.19 -8.58
CA LEU A 40 4.41 6.62 -7.76
C LEU A 40 5.77 7.17 -8.21
N ASP A 41 6.49 7.86 -7.31
CA ASP A 41 7.81 8.44 -7.60
C ASP A 41 8.86 7.38 -7.98
N GLU A 42 8.83 6.22 -7.32
CA GLU A 42 9.75 5.11 -7.54
C GLU A 42 9.04 3.77 -7.37
N PRO A 43 9.46 2.68 -8.04
CA PRO A 43 8.86 1.36 -7.83
C PRO A 43 8.97 0.91 -6.37
N VAL A 44 7.83 0.60 -5.75
CA VAL A 44 7.76 0.17 -4.34
C VAL A 44 7.33 -1.28 -4.26
N ARG A 45 7.96 -2.06 -3.38
CA ARG A 45 7.53 -3.43 -3.12
C ARG A 45 6.11 -3.49 -2.58
N ILE A 46 5.30 -4.40 -3.11
CA ILE A 46 3.89 -4.52 -2.72
C ILE A 46 3.71 -4.78 -1.22
N ASP A 47 4.57 -5.59 -0.61
CA ASP A 47 4.47 -5.91 0.82
C ASP A 47 4.78 -4.70 1.71
N LYS A 48 5.63 -3.78 1.25
CA LYS A 48 5.90 -2.51 1.91
C LYS A 48 4.74 -1.54 1.71
N LEU A 49 4.22 -1.43 0.49
CA LEU A 49 3.10 -0.55 0.16
C LEU A 49 1.85 -0.92 0.97
N LEU A 50 1.44 -2.19 0.91
CA LEU A 50 0.28 -2.68 1.63
C LEU A 50 0.48 -2.65 3.15
N GLY A 51 1.70 -2.87 3.65
CA GLY A 51 1.99 -2.76 5.08
C GLY A 51 1.87 -1.33 5.63
N ASN A 52 1.98 -0.32 4.76
CA ASN A 52 1.78 1.09 5.14
C ASN A 52 0.31 1.51 5.02
N GLN A 53 -0.45 0.90 4.11
CA GLN A 53 -1.86 1.23 3.84
C GLN A 53 -2.84 0.42 4.70
N LEU A 54 -2.57 -0.86 4.94
CA LEU A 54 -3.45 -1.75 5.70
C LEU A 54 -3.07 -1.73 7.18
N ILE A 55 -3.93 -1.15 8.02
CA ILE A 55 -3.61 -0.86 9.42
C ILE A 55 -3.78 -2.03 10.37
N ASP A 56 -4.54 -3.03 9.93
CA ASP A 56 -5.09 -4.11 10.74
C ASP A 56 -4.50 -5.48 10.39
N ILE A 57 -3.63 -5.53 9.38
CA ILE A 57 -2.88 -6.74 9.03
C ILE A 57 -1.37 -6.47 9.01
N SER A 58 -0.62 -7.43 9.53
CA SER A 58 0.82 -7.39 9.53
C SER A 58 1.39 -7.69 8.14
N ARG A 59 2.64 -7.25 7.91
CA ARG A 59 3.41 -7.64 6.71
C ARG A 59 3.52 -9.15 6.53
N ASN A 60 3.56 -9.93 7.61
CA ASN A 60 3.59 -11.39 7.54
C ASN A 60 2.26 -11.96 7.02
N GLN A 61 1.13 -11.41 7.45
CA GLN A 61 -0.19 -11.78 6.92
C GLN A 61 -0.34 -11.39 5.45
N ILE A 62 0.11 -10.19 5.06
CA ILE A 62 0.17 -9.78 3.64
C ILE A 62 0.98 -10.80 2.83
N CYS A 63 2.15 -11.19 3.34
CA CYS A 63 2.99 -12.20 2.71
C CYS A 63 2.31 -13.57 2.55
N SER A 64 1.46 -13.98 3.50
CA SER A 64 0.68 -15.20 3.40
C SER A 64 -0.44 -15.08 2.36
N LEU A 65 -1.19 -13.96 2.37
CA LEU A 65 -2.26 -13.70 1.40
C LEU A 65 -1.74 -13.68 -0.05
N ILE A 66 -0.53 -13.13 -0.28
CA ILE A 66 0.13 -13.19 -1.59
C ILE A 66 0.40 -14.63 -2.01
N LYS A 67 0.96 -15.46 -1.11
CA LYS A 67 1.26 -16.87 -1.38
C LYS A 67 0.00 -17.71 -1.63
N GLU A 68 -1.08 -17.38 -0.95
CA GLU A 68 -2.40 -18.02 -1.12
C GLU A 68 -3.11 -17.57 -2.40
N GLY A 69 -2.56 -16.61 -3.16
CA GLY A 69 -3.17 -16.07 -4.38
C GLY A 69 -4.35 -15.14 -4.11
N LYS A 70 -4.50 -14.65 -2.87
CA LYS A 70 -5.54 -13.70 -2.45
C LYS A 70 -5.22 -12.25 -2.82
N ILE A 71 -3.97 -11.97 -3.16
CA ILE A 71 -3.53 -10.66 -3.63
C ILE A 71 -3.02 -10.79 -5.07
N LEU A 72 -3.64 -10.04 -5.98
CA LEU A 72 -3.27 -9.98 -7.38
C LEU A 72 -2.72 -8.59 -7.71
N LEU A 73 -1.78 -8.53 -8.65
CA LEU A 73 -1.31 -7.30 -9.27
C LEU A 73 -1.68 -7.37 -10.75
N ASN A 74 -2.47 -6.41 -11.23
CA ASN A 74 -2.99 -6.38 -12.59
C ASN A 74 -3.62 -7.73 -13.01
N LYS A 75 -4.46 -8.31 -12.14
CA LYS A 75 -5.11 -9.63 -12.31
C LYS A 75 -4.17 -10.86 -12.29
N ASN A 76 -2.88 -10.68 -12.02
CA ASN A 76 -1.91 -11.79 -11.98
C ASN A 76 -1.49 -12.11 -10.54
N THR A 77 -1.21 -13.39 -10.28
CA THR A 77 -0.54 -13.80 -9.04
C THR A 77 0.89 -13.30 -9.03
N ILE A 78 1.40 -12.99 -7.85
CA ILE A 78 2.70 -12.36 -7.69
C ILE A 78 3.51 -12.98 -6.55
N LYS A 79 4.77 -12.59 -6.43
CA LYS A 79 5.63 -12.92 -5.28
C LYS A 79 5.67 -11.73 -4.32
N ASN A 80 5.99 -11.99 -3.06
CA ASN A 80 6.00 -10.97 -2.00
C ASN A 80 6.92 -9.78 -2.28
N HIS A 81 7.96 -9.98 -3.08
CA HIS A 81 8.96 -8.95 -3.43
C HIS A 81 8.66 -8.24 -4.76
N THR A 82 7.50 -8.50 -5.37
CA THR A 82 7.13 -7.82 -6.62
C THR A 82 7.03 -6.32 -6.39
N ALA A 83 7.66 -5.56 -7.28
CA ALA A 83 7.57 -4.10 -7.31
C ALA A 83 6.28 -3.68 -8.01
N VAL A 84 5.56 -2.78 -7.35
CA VAL A 84 4.38 -2.06 -7.86
C VAL A 84 4.88 -0.80 -8.58
N LYS A 85 4.24 -0.48 -9.70
CA LYS A 85 4.53 0.66 -10.54
C LYS A 85 3.32 1.59 -10.63
N GLU A 86 3.56 2.76 -11.18
CA GLU A 86 2.48 3.65 -11.60
C GLU A 86 1.50 2.92 -12.53
N LYS A 87 0.20 3.19 -12.37
CA LYS A 87 -0.92 2.59 -13.11
C LYS A 87 -1.18 1.12 -12.84
N ASP A 88 -0.46 0.51 -11.90
CA ASP A 88 -0.81 -0.83 -11.44
C ASP A 88 -2.10 -0.81 -10.60
N THR A 89 -2.86 -1.90 -10.71
CA THR A 89 -4.01 -2.18 -9.84
C THR A 89 -3.69 -3.37 -8.94
N ILE A 90 -3.89 -3.19 -7.64
CA ILE A 90 -3.80 -4.26 -6.65
C ILE A 90 -5.22 -4.71 -6.31
N GLU A 91 -5.47 -6.01 -6.38
CA GLU A 91 -6.75 -6.62 -6.01
C GLU A 91 -6.55 -7.56 -4.83
N ILE A 92 -7.29 -7.32 -3.74
CA ILE A 92 -7.24 -8.10 -2.51
C ILE A 92 -8.59 -8.79 -2.35
N PHE A 93 -8.57 -10.12 -2.35
CA PHE A 93 -9.74 -10.96 -2.12
C PHE A 93 -9.77 -11.39 -0.65
N ILE A 94 -10.89 -11.14 0.01
CA ILE A 94 -11.12 -11.40 1.43
C ILE A 94 -12.36 -12.24 1.64
#